data_AF-A0A1M3HPL9-F1
#
_entry.id   AF-A0A1M3HPL9-F1
#
_cell.length_a   1.000
_cell.length_b   1.000
_cell.length_c   1.000
_cell.angle_alpha   90.00
_cell.angle_beta   90.00
_cell.angle_gamma   90.00
#
_symmetry.space_group_name_H-M   'P 1'
#
loop_
_entity.id
_entity.type
_entity.pdbx_description
1 polymer ?
#
loop_
_entity_poly.entity_id
_entity_poly.type
_entity_poly.pdbx_seq_one_letter_code
_entity_poly.pdbx_strand_id
1 'polypeptide(L)'
;MQKRKFTTPFWWMLVLGIIACTISTGILYFLVAKGYPMSWLTRLSLFYLPVIMFVEAVMYWTIRKRINYRRDAWNHLLLFTGAYVLNYIVRILLSALIILHSPAAMRMALYMRIANYGQLYLFWGLVIVAHVFFARVLIKAFAKPPVEEVVESGNLLDDVLD
;
A
#
# COMPACT_ATOMS: atom_id res chain seq x y z
N MET A 1 -0.14 -31.36 11.83
CA MET A 1 -0.92 -30.41 10.99
C MET A 1 0.02 -29.33 10.44
N GLN A 2 0.33 -29.38 9.14
CA GLN A 2 1.07 -28.30 8.49
C GLN A 2 0.31 -26.98 8.63
N LYS A 3 0.94 -25.96 9.23
CA LYS A 3 0.36 -24.61 9.27
C LYS A 3 0.36 -24.03 7.86
N ARG A 4 -0.83 -23.91 7.24
CA ARG A 4 -1.01 -23.28 5.93
C ARG A 4 -0.34 -21.88 5.91
N LYS A 5 0.52 -21.64 4.92
CA LYS A 5 1.22 -20.36 4.70
C LYS A 5 0.19 -19.24 4.50
N PHE A 6 0.29 -18.15 5.26
CA PHE A 6 -0.63 -17.01 5.11
C PHE A 6 -0.05 -16.00 4.12
N THR A 7 -0.36 -16.19 2.84
CA THR A 7 0.18 -15.40 1.71
C THR A 7 -0.71 -14.25 1.27
N THR A 8 -1.93 -14.13 1.81
CA THR A 8 -2.89 -13.09 1.42
C THR A 8 -2.32 -11.66 1.52
N PRO A 9 -1.60 -11.27 2.59
CA PRO A 9 -1.03 -9.92 2.67
C PRO A 9 -0.02 -9.61 1.57
N PHE A 10 0.80 -10.60 1.17
CA PHE A 10 1.74 -10.44 0.07
C PHE A 10 1.01 -10.13 -1.23
N TRP A 11 0.04 -10.97 -1.62
CA TRP A 11 -0.69 -10.80 -2.87
C TRP A 11 -1.48 -9.50 -2.90
N TRP A 12 -2.08 -9.12 -1.76
CA TRP A 12 -2.82 -7.86 -1.63
C TRP A 12 -1.93 -6.65 -1.88
N MET A 13 -0.78 -6.58 -1.20
CA MET A 13 0.17 -5.48 -1.36
C MET A 13 0.80 -5.45 -2.76
N LEU A 14 1.06 -6.62 -3.35
CA LEU A 14 1.59 -6.74 -4.70
C LEU A 14 0.59 -6.17 -5.74
N VAL A 15 -0.67 -6.57 -5.66
CA VAL A 15 -1.72 -6.08 -6.57
C VAL A 15 -1.92 -4.57 -6.40
N LEU A 16 -1.99 -4.07 -5.17
CA LEU A 16 -2.08 -2.63 -4.91
C LEU A 16 -0.86 -1.88 -5.47
N GLY A 17 0.35 -2.42 -5.29
CA GLY A 17 1.59 -1.85 -5.82
C GLY A 17 1.58 -1.76 -7.35
N ILE A 18 1.11 -2.80 -8.05
CA ILE A 18 0.97 -2.80 -9.51
C ILE A 18 -0.05 -1.75 -9.96
N ILE A 19 -1.21 -1.68 -9.32
CA ILE A 19 -2.25 -0.68 -9.62
C ILE A 19 -1.69 0.73 -9.42
N ALA A 20 -1.06 0.99 -8.28
CA ALA A 20 -0.46 2.28 -7.97
C ALA A 20 0.63 2.67 -8.96
N CYS A 21 1.51 1.73 -9.32
CA CYS A 21 2.57 1.95 -10.31
C CYS A 21 1.98 2.29 -11.69
N THR A 22 0.92 1.58 -12.11
CA THR A 22 0.23 1.83 -13.38
C THR A 22 -0.38 3.23 -13.40
N ILE A 23 -1.08 3.62 -12.33
CA ILE A 23 -1.67 4.96 -12.19
C ILE A 23 -0.57 6.04 -12.23
N SER A 24 0.49 5.89 -11.43
CA SER A 24 1.60 6.84 -11.37
C SER A 24 2.31 6.99 -12.72
N THR A 25 2.50 5.90 -13.43
CA THR A 25 3.09 5.90 -14.79
C THR A 25 2.17 6.59 -15.79
N GLY A 26 0.85 6.34 -15.71
CA GLY A 26 -0.14 7.01 -16.56
C GLY A 26 -0.19 8.52 -16.32
N ILE A 27 -0.14 8.96 -15.05
CA ILE A 27 -0.06 10.39 -14.69
C ILE A 27 1.24 10.99 -15.22
N LEU A 28 2.38 10.34 -15.02
CA LEU A 28 3.66 10.82 -15.51
C LEU A 28 3.64 10.97 -17.04
N TYR A 29 3.18 9.95 -17.76
CA TYR A 29 3.07 9.97 -19.22
C TYR A 29 2.18 11.11 -19.71
N PHE A 30 0.99 11.28 -19.09
CA PHE A 30 0.09 12.39 -19.42
C PHE A 30 0.75 13.76 -19.22
N LEU A 31 1.45 13.95 -18.10
CA LEU A 31 2.12 15.22 -17.79
C LEU A 31 3.28 15.51 -18.75
N VAL A 32 4.09 14.50 -19.09
CA VAL A 32 5.16 14.63 -20.09
C VAL A 32 4.58 14.93 -21.47
N ALA A 33 3.56 14.21 -21.91
CA ALA A 33 2.94 14.41 -23.22
C ALA A 33 2.29 15.79 -23.39
N LYS A 34 1.83 16.40 -22.28
CA LYS A 34 1.31 17.78 -22.26
C LYS A 34 2.39 18.85 -22.07
N GLY A 35 3.66 18.46 -21.95
CA GLY A 35 4.76 19.40 -21.78
C GLY A 35 4.76 20.12 -20.42
N TYR A 36 4.07 19.59 -19.41
CA TYR A 36 4.05 20.21 -18.09
C TYR A 36 5.43 20.08 -17.43
N PRO A 37 6.06 21.18 -16.98
CA PRO A 37 7.32 21.11 -16.28
C PRO A 37 7.13 20.37 -14.94
N MET A 38 7.95 19.35 -14.71
CA MET A 38 7.90 18.55 -13.48
C MET A 38 9.24 18.60 -12.77
N SER A 39 9.21 19.03 -11.51
CA SER A 39 10.36 18.94 -10.61
C SER A 39 10.70 17.48 -10.29
N TRP A 40 11.93 17.22 -9.85
CA TRP A 40 12.35 15.90 -9.37
C TRP A 40 11.50 15.43 -8.18
N LEU A 41 11.12 16.37 -7.29
CA LEU A 41 10.23 16.11 -6.15
C LEU A 41 8.85 15.61 -6.60
N THR A 42 8.32 16.19 -7.67
CA THR A 42 7.05 15.77 -8.27
C THR A 42 7.13 14.35 -8.82
N ARG A 43 8.26 13.98 -9.44
CA ARG A 43 8.45 12.61 -9.94
C ARG A 43 8.55 11.62 -8.80
N LEU A 44 9.32 11.92 -7.76
CA LEU A 44 9.41 11.06 -6.56
C LEU A 44 8.07 10.92 -5.84
N SER A 45 7.28 12.00 -5.76
CA SER A 45 5.97 11.94 -5.11
C SER A 45 4.95 11.09 -5.87
N LEU A 46 5.20 10.75 -7.14
CA LEU A 46 4.38 9.77 -7.87
C LEU A 46 4.75 8.32 -7.51
N PHE A 47 6.02 8.03 -7.19
CA PHE A 47 6.49 6.64 -7.05
C PHE A 47 6.72 6.17 -5.61
N TYR A 48 6.74 7.06 -4.60
CA TYR A 48 7.01 6.63 -3.23
C TYR A 48 6.00 5.60 -2.70
N LEU A 49 4.69 5.76 -2.98
CA LEU A 49 3.67 4.80 -2.54
C LEU A 49 3.80 3.42 -3.19
N PRO A 50 3.89 3.30 -4.52
CA PRO A 50 4.18 2.02 -5.16
C PRO A 50 5.42 1.34 -4.56
N VAL A 51 6.50 2.09 -4.33
CA VAL A 51 7.73 1.55 -3.75
C VAL A 51 7.48 1.00 -2.33
N ILE A 52 6.79 1.75 -1.47
CA ILE A 52 6.43 1.27 -0.11
C ILE A 52 5.61 -0.01 -0.20
N MET A 53 4.62 -0.08 -1.09
CA MET A 53 3.79 -1.27 -1.28
C MET A 53 4.61 -2.50 -1.69
N PHE A 54 5.57 -2.34 -2.62
CA PHE A 54 6.44 -3.44 -3.04
C PHE A 54 7.39 -3.89 -1.91
N VAL A 55 7.96 -2.94 -1.16
CA VAL A 55 8.80 -3.26 0.01
C VAL A 55 8.00 -4.05 1.04
N GLU A 56 6.79 -3.60 1.38
CA GLU A 56 5.92 -4.30 2.31
C GLU A 56 5.46 -5.66 1.80
N ALA A 57 5.20 -5.80 0.49
CA ALA A 57 4.90 -7.09 -0.12
C ALA A 57 6.08 -8.07 0.11
N VAL A 58 7.32 -7.66 -0.20
CA VAL A 58 8.52 -8.48 0.02
C VAL A 58 8.69 -8.83 1.51
N MET A 59 8.42 -7.90 2.41
CA MET A 59 8.45 -8.15 3.85
C MET A 59 7.41 -9.20 4.24
N TYR A 60 6.16 -9.06 3.79
CA TYR A 60 5.09 -10.05 4.04
C TYR A 60 5.42 -11.43 3.47
N TRP A 61 6.03 -11.48 2.30
CA TRP A 61 6.51 -12.73 1.73
C TRP A 61 7.55 -13.38 2.64
N THR A 62 8.53 -12.61 3.11
CA THR A 62 9.60 -13.08 4.00
C THR A 62 9.05 -13.67 5.29
N ILE A 63 8.05 -13.03 5.89
CA ILE A 63 7.47 -13.48 7.16
C ILE A 63 6.28 -14.43 7.02
N ARG A 64 5.84 -14.80 5.81
CA ARG A 64 4.58 -15.55 5.55
C ARG A 64 4.40 -16.85 6.36
N LYS A 65 5.50 -17.53 6.68
CA LYS A 65 5.51 -18.77 7.48
C LYS A 65 5.40 -18.50 9.00
N ARG A 66 5.65 -17.26 9.43
CA ARG A 66 5.73 -16.82 10.84
C ARG A 66 4.48 -16.04 11.30
N ILE A 67 3.58 -15.67 10.37
CA ILE A 67 2.36 -14.90 10.70
C ILE A 67 1.34 -15.80 11.41
N ASN A 68 1.30 -15.75 12.74
CA ASN A 68 0.25 -16.40 13.53
C ASN A 68 -0.96 -15.47 13.78
N TYR A 69 -0.75 -14.14 13.84
CA TYR A 69 -1.79 -13.17 14.16
C TYR A 69 -2.35 -12.51 12.90
N ARG A 70 -3.36 -13.16 12.30
CA ARG A 70 -3.98 -12.67 11.05
C ARG A 70 -4.72 -11.34 11.22
N ARG A 71 -5.26 -11.04 12.41
CA ARG A 71 -6.02 -9.80 12.67
C ARG A 71 -5.17 -8.54 12.48
N ASP A 72 -3.94 -8.52 13.00
CA ASP A 72 -3.07 -7.35 12.86
C ASP A 72 -2.65 -7.13 11.40
N ALA A 73 -2.41 -8.21 10.66
CA ALA A 73 -2.13 -8.13 9.22
C ALA A 73 -3.35 -7.58 8.46
N TRP A 74 -4.56 -8.05 8.75
CA TRP A 74 -5.78 -7.51 8.13
C TRP A 74 -6.03 -6.05 8.49
N ASN A 75 -5.83 -5.65 9.73
CA ASN A 75 -5.96 -4.25 10.15
C ASN A 75 -4.99 -3.35 9.38
N HIS A 76 -3.73 -3.80 9.25
CA HIS A 76 -2.75 -3.10 8.43
C HIS A 76 -3.24 -2.96 6.98
N LEU A 77 -3.62 -4.06 6.32
CA LEU A 77 -4.07 -4.04 4.92
C LEU A 77 -5.29 -3.14 4.72
N LEU A 78 -6.30 -3.21 5.61
CA LEU A 78 -7.51 -2.41 5.52
C LEU A 78 -7.23 -0.92 5.71
N LEU A 79 -6.45 -0.56 6.74
CA LEU A 79 -6.10 0.84 7.00
C LEU A 79 -5.22 1.42 5.89
N PHE A 80 -4.25 0.65 5.41
CA PHE A 80 -3.35 1.09 4.35
C PHE A 80 -4.09 1.24 3.01
N THR A 81 -4.95 0.28 2.66
CA THR A 81 -5.83 0.37 1.48
C THR A 81 -6.80 1.54 1.62
N GLY A 82 -7.39 1.71 2.80
CA GLY A 82 -8.29 2.83 3.11
C GLY A 82 -7.59 4.18 2.96
N ALA A 83 -6.36 4.32 3.48
CA ALA A 83 -5.54 5.52 3.31
C ALA A 83 -5.28 5.82 1.83
N TYR A 84 -4.92 4.79 1.06
CA TYR A 84 -4.69 4.91 -0.37
C TYR A 84 -5.95 5.36 -1.11
N VAL A 85 -7.07 4.63 -0.96
CA VAL A 85 -8.34 4.93 -1.66
C VAL A 85 -8.87 6.30 -1.26
N LEU A 86 -8.86 6.63 0.03
CA LEU A 86 -9.33 7.92 0.54
C LEU A 86 -8.51 9.09 -0.04
N ASN A 87 -7.19 8.92 -0.18
CA ASN A 87 -6.33 9.94 -0.80
C ASN A 87 -6.75 10.27 -2.23
N TYR A 88 -7.13 9.27 -3.04
CA TYR A 88 -7.62 9.50 -4.40
C TYR A 88 -9.03 10.08 -4.42
N ILE A 89 -9.96 9.54 -3.63
CA ILE A 89 -11.34 10.02 -3.56
C ILE A 89 -11.38 11.49 -3.15
N VAL A 90 -10.66 11.87 -2.09
CA VAL A 90 -10.61 13.26 -1.61
C VAL A 90 -10.05 14.18 -2.69
N ARG A 91 -8.98 13.77 -3.41
CA ARG A 91 -8.43 14.55 -4.54
C ARG A 91 -9.45 14.76 -5.65
N ILE A 92 -10.18 13.72 -6.04
CA ILE A 92 -11.19 13.80 -7.09
C ILE A 92 -12.35 14.71 -6.66
N LEU A 93 -12.89 14.51 -5.45
CA LEU A 93 -14.00 15.31 -4.92
C LEU A 93 -13.62 16.78 -4.78
N LEU A 94 -12.43 17.08 -4.27
CA LEU A 94 -11.93 18.45 -4.19
C LEU A 94 -11.79 19.08 -5.57
N SER A 95 -11.19 18.36 -6.52
CA SER A 95 -11.04 18.83 -7.91
C SER A 95 -12.41 19.10 -8.56
N ALA A 96 -13.39 18.23 -8.33
CA ALA A 96 -14.75 18.38 -8.87
C ALA A 96 -15.49 19.58 -8.23
N LEU A 97 -15.43 19.74 -6.90
CA LEU A 97 -16.04 20.87 -6.20
C LEU A 97 -15.51 22.20 -6.73
N ILE A 98 -14.21 22.28 -7.02
CA ILE A 98 -13.54 23.47 -7.56
C ILE A 98 -14.03 23.80 -8.97
N ILE A 99 -14.15 22.80 -9.85
CA ILE A 99 -14.66 22.98 -11.22
C ILE A 99 -16.11 23.46 -11.19
N LEU A 100 -16.92 22.96 -10.26
CA LEU A 100 -18.35 23.23 -10.20
C LEU A 100 -18.73 24.57 -9.53
N HIS A 101 -17.87 25.17 -8.71
CA HIS A 101 -18.24 26.31 -7.84
C HIS A 101 -17.43 27.61 -8.02
N SER A 102 -16.71 27.81 -9.12
CA SER A 102 -15.78 28.96 -9.24
C SER A 102 -16.21 30.10 -10.17
N PRO A 103 -16.54 31.28 -9.59
CA PRO A 103 -16.28 32.58 -10.21
C PRO A 103 -15.25 33.46 -9.45
N ALA A 104 -14.71 33.03 -8.30
CA ALA A 104 -13.84 33.88 -7.46
C ALA A 104 -12.48 33.22 -7.13
N ALA A 105 -11.50 33.44 -8.02
CA ALA A 105 -10.17 32.82 -7.99
C ALA A 105 -9.39 32.96 -6.66
N MET A 106 -9.64 34.02 -5.88
CA MET A 106 -8.86 34.32 -4.67
C MET A 106 -9.31 33.55 -3.42
N ARG A 107 -10.62 33.34 -3.21
CA ARG A 107 -11.13 32.46 -2.13
C ARG A 107 -10.80 31.00 -2.43
N MET A 108 -10.77 30.65 -3.71
CA MET A 108 -10.48 29.31 -4.19
C MET A 108 -9.08 28.82 -3.79
N ALA A 109 -8.07 29.69 -3.81
CA ALA A 109 -6.70 29.35 -3.41
C ALA A 109 -6.59 28.99 -1.91
N LEU A 110 -7.33 29.69 -1.03
CA LEU A 110 -7.34 29.41 0.41
C LEU A 110 -8.02 28.08 0.73
N TYR A 111 -9.21 27.83 0.17
CA TYR A 111 -9.91 26.56 0.34
C TYR A 111 -9.09 25.39 -0.20
N MET A 112 -8.40 25.60 -1.33
CA MET A 112 -7.46 24.61 -1.88
C MET A 112 -6.33 24.26 -0.93
N ARG A 113 -5.72 25.25 -0.29
CA ARG A 113 -4.66 25.02 0.70
C ARG A 113 -5.19 24.25 1.90
N ILE A 114 -6.30 24.70 2.50
CA ILE A 114 -6.90 24.04 3.67
C ILE A 114 -7.27 22.60 3.36
N ALA A 115 -7.91 22.35 2.22
CA ALA A 115 -8.29 21.02 1.80
C ALA A 115 -7.08 20.12 1.54
N ASN A 116 -6.03 20.64 0.89
CA ASN A 116 -4.78 19.91 0.68
C ASN A 116 -4.08 19.58 2.01
N TYR A 117 -4.05 20.50 2.97
CA TYR A 117 -3.48 20.24 4.29
C TYR A 117 -4.31 19.22 5.08
N GLY A 118 -5.63 19.36 5.10
CA GLY A 118 -6.53 18.40 5.76
C GLY A 118 -6.39 17.00 5.18
N GLN A 119 -6.33 16.89 3.85
CA GLN A 119 -6.06 15.63 3.16
C GLN A 119 -4.69 15.06 3.54
N LEU A 120 -3.65 15.90 3.53
CA LEU A 120 -2.29 15.49 3.87
C LEU A 120 -2.23 14.89 5.28
N TYR A 121 -2.81 15.57 6.27
CA TYR A 121 -2.83 15.10 7.66
C TYR A 121 -3.65 13.83 7.82
N LEU A 122 -4.84 13.75 7.20
CA LEU A 122 -5.69 12.56 7.28
C LEU A 122 -5.01 11.35 6.64
N PHE A 123 -4.40 11.54 5.47
CA PHE A 123 -3.65 10.50 4.76
C PHE A 123 -2.48 9.99 5.61
N TRP A 124 -1.59 10.89 6.05
CA TRP A 124 -0.43 10.49 6.85
C TRP A 124 -0.83 9.91 8.20
N GLY A 125 -1.90 10.42 8.84
CA GLY A 125 -2.44 9.86 10.07
C GLY A 125 -2.85 8.39 9.88
N LEU A 126 -3.61 8.09 8.83
CA LEU A 126 -4.01 6.71 8.52
C LEU A 126 -2.80 5.82 8.18
N VAL A 127 -1.84 6.33 7.41
CA VAL A 127 -0.59 5.60 7.08
C VAL A 127 0.18 5.26 8.34
N ILE A 128 0.36 6.22 9.27
CA ILE A 128 1.05 6.00 10.55
C ILE A 128 0.33 4.90 11.35
N VAL A 129 -0.99 4.99 11.51
CA VAL A 129 -1.76 3.99 12.26
C VAL A 129 -1.66 2.62 11.60
N ALA A 130 -1.71 2.54 10.26
CA ALA A 130 -1.51 1.30 9.53
C ALA A 130 -0.12 0.69 9.84
N HIS A 131 0.94 1.50 9.81
CA HIS A 131 2.31 1.06 10.08
C HIS A 131 2.51 0.59 11.53
N VAL A 132 1.74 1.11 12.49
CA VAL A 132 1.74 0.56 13.86
C VAL A 132 1.29 -0.90 13.85
N PHE A 133 0.25 -1.25 13.10
CA PHE A 133 -0.17 -2.66 12.95
C PHE A 133 0.87 -3.49 12.20
N PHE A 134 1.48 -2.94 11.14
CA PHE A 134 2.55 -3.62 10.41
C PHE A 134 3.75 -3.93 11.33
N ALA A 135 4.23 -2.96 12.09
CA ALA A 135 5.31 -3.14 13.06
C ALA A 135 4.97 -4.22 14.10
N ARG A 136 3.74 -4.25 14.61
CA ARG A 136 3.28 -5.32 15.53
C ARG A 136 3.32 -6.70 14.86
N VAL A 137 2.97 -6.81 13.58
CA VAL A 137 3.09 -8.07 12.82
C VAL A 137 4.55 -8.49 12.72
N LEU A 138 5.46 -7.58 12.38
CA LEU A 138 6.90 -7.85 12.29
C LEU A 138 7.46 -8.34 13.64
N ILE A 139 7.22 -7.58 14.71
CA ILE A 139 7.69 -7.92 16.07
C ILE A 139 7.22 -9.32 16.46
N LYS A 140 5.92 -9.62 16.28
CA LYS A 140 5.36 -10.93 16.63
C LYS A 140 5.88 -12.06 15.74
N ALA A 141 6.20 -11.78 14.47
CA ALA A 141 6.75 -12.77 13.55
C ALA A 141 8.20 -13.13 13.91
N PHE A 142 8.99 -12.15 14.36
CA PHE A 142 10.39 -12.37 14.73
C PHE A 142 10.61 -12.75 16.21
N ALA A 143 9.65 -12.50 17.09
CA ALA A 143 9.73 -12.87 18.51
C ALA A 143 9.67 -14.39 18.77
N LYS A 144 9.28 -15.21 17.79
CA LYS A 144 9.23 -16.67 17.92
C LYS A 144 10.34 -17.32 17.07
N PRO A 145 10.99 -18.38 17.57
CA PRO A 145 11.93 -19.15 16.76
C PRO A 145 11.22 -19.65 15.48
N PRO A 146 11.94 -19.78 14.36
CA PRO A 146 11.37 -20.33 13.15
C PRO A 146 10.74 -21.68 13.48
N VAL A 147 9.47 -21.88 13.08
CA VAL A 147 8.87 -23.20 13.12
C VAL A 147 9.66 -24.03 12.12
N GLU A 148 10.45 -24.99 12.61
CA GLU A 148 11.11 -25.96 11.75
C GLU A 148 10.03 -26.60 10.89
N GLU A 149 10.20 -26.50 9.56
CA GLU A 149 9.41 -27.32 8.67
C GLU A 149 9.79 -28.76 9.02
N VAL A 150 8.85 -29.52 9.56
CA VAL A 150 8.94 -30.98 9.51
C VAL A 150 9.12 -31.26 8.03
N VAL A 151 10.35 -31.58 7.65
CA VAL A 151 10.66 -32.11 6.34
C VAL A 151 9.86 -33.40 6.31
N GLU A 152 8.64 -33.34 5.75
CA GLU A 152 8.00 -34.55 5.27
C GLU A 152 8.99 -35.09 4.26
N SER A 153 9.73 -36.11 4.70
CA SER A 153 10.42 -37.05 3.85
C SER A 153 9.35 -37.80 3.06
N GLY A 154 8.65 -37.08 2.18
CA GLY A 154 7.99 -37.69 1.04
C GLY A 154 9.12 -38.22 0.20
N ASN A 155 9.34 -39.53 0.29
CA ASN A 155 10.21 -40.23 -0.62
C ASN A 155 9.79 -39.86 -2.04
N LEU A 156 10.71 -39.30 -2.81
CA LEU A 156 10.53 -39.05 -4.24
C LEU A 156 10.21 -40.34 -5.04
N LEU A 157 10.27 -41.50 -4.39
CA LEU A 157 10.09 -42.84 -4.95
C LEU A 157 8.69 -43.43 -4.70
N ASP A 158 7.88 -42.84 -3.82
CA ASP A 158 6.52 -43.36 -3.57
C ASP A 158 5.52 -42.97 -4.68
N ASP A 159 5.88 -42.00 -5.55
CA ASP A 159 5.06 -41.54 -6.69
C ASP A 159 5.28 -42.36 -7.99
N VAL A 160 6.11 -43.41 -7.99
CA VAL A 160 6.45 -44.19 -9.21
C VAL A 160 5.86 -45.62 -9.20
N LEU A 161 5.17 -46.01 -8.13
CA LEU A 161 4.67 -47.37 -7.97
C LEU A 161 3.14 -47.55 -8.00
N ASP A 162 2.38 -46.52 -8.38
CA ASP A 162 0.95 -46.62 -8.70
C ASP A 162 0.65 -46.28 -10.17
#